data_AF-A0A260ZWZ4-F1
#
_entry.id   AF-A0A260ZWZ4-F1
#
_cell.length_a   1.000
_cell.length_b   1.000
_cell.length_c   1.000
_cell.angle_alpha   90.00
_cell.angle_beta   90.00
_cell.angle_gamma   90.00
#
_symmetry.space_group_name_H-M   'P 1'
#
loop_
_entity.id
_entity.type
_entity.pdbx_description
1 polymer ?
#
loop_
_entity_poly.entity_id
_entity_poly.type
_entity_poly.pdbx_seq_one_letter_code
_entity_poly.pdbx_strand_id
1 'polypeptide(L)'
;MSAAQYARLVPKKYRSRTLPKIDRPWRPRVIAWAGPAAFYPNRFYEIDKWYKARIDKPEKLPEMHIIDPADHMKSLNELMKKPEIEPINIGFKKREETVKSEKSEKDRAELERKSRHMQLRIDIDSLSVENLSVYRHFQVFDHLFGDNNVQRLEVNYSDNVIHNGNILTASTTVTRPEVTIEGVGNGKGFNTLFMVNLDGNGFEEKKNKGEMVQWVVSNIPDGESIEKGTEVIEYLQPLPFYGTGYHRVAFVLFRHSQPVDLKLDGSTLENRIHSISELYKSHENLLTPSAIRFFQTSYDNSVKTKLNSLGLKSPLYDYEYRPALKPDQREFPEKPQPFDLYLDMYRDSKEVEKEILEKRLSEIKLDNVEEPKWIDPDYVENKKKLPAWLHAKILERKGVGHGKYHNDVQ
;
A
#
# COMPACT_ATOMS: atom_id res chain seq x y z
N MET A 1 -48.80 3.88 18.08
CA MET A 1 -49.68 4.82 17.35
C MET A 1 -50.25 4.08 16.14
N SER A 2 -51.57 4.00 16.00
CA SER A 2 -52.17 3.21 14.93
C SER A 2 -51.97 3.89 13.57
N ALA A 3 -51.85 3.10 12.50
CA ALA A 3 -51.73 3.60 11.12
C ALA A 3 -52.87 4.57 10.72
N ALA A 4 -54.03 4.47 11.40
CA ALA A 4 -55.17 5.35 11.22
C ALA A 4 -54.94 6.79 11.75
N GLN A 5 -54.01 7.00 12.69
CA GLN A 5 -53.70 8.32 13.26
C GLN A 5 -52.56 9.04 12.52
N TYR A 6 -51.66 8.32 11.85
CA TYR A 6 -50.62 8.91 10.98
C TYR A 6 -51.20 9.48 9.67
N ALA A 7 -52.31 8.89 9.18
CA ALA A 7 -52.99 9.33 7.95
C ALA A 7 -53.71 10.71 8.04
N ARG A 8 -53.82 11.30 9.25
CA ARG A 8 -54.47 12.62 9.45
C ARG A 8 -53.52 13.81 9.46
N LEU A 9 -52.20 13.58 9.51
CA LEU A 9 -51.19 14.64 9.55
C LEU A 9 -50.55 14.92 8.18
N VAL A 10 -51.04 14.29 7.11
CA VAL A 10 -50.62 14.60 5.74
C VAL A 10 -51.53 15.69 5.17
N PRO A 11 -51.03 16.89 4.82
CA PRO A 11 -51.82 17.88 4.11
C PRO A 11 -52.26 17.29 2.76
N LYS A 12 -53.58 17.19 2.57
CA LYS A 12 -54.21 16.75 1.33
C LYS A 12 -53.80 17.70 0.19
N LYS A 13 -52.99 17.18 -0.74
CA LYS A 13 -52.74 17.79 -2.05
C LYS A 13 -54.07 17.96 -2.79
N TYR A 14 -54.45 19.19 -3.12
CA TYR A 14 -55.38 19.43 -4.22
C TYR A 14 -54.63 19.20 -5.53
N ARG A 15 -54.77 17.99 -6.11
CA ARG A 15 -54.50 17.75 -7.54
C ARG A 15 -55.76 18.12 -8.31
N SER A 16 -55.68 19.09 -9.22
CA SER A 16 -56.72 19.30 -10.23
C SER A 16 -56.80 18.06 -11.13
N ARG A 17 -58.03 17.65 -11.52
CA ARG A 17 -58.26 16.49 -12.42
C ARG A 17 -58.01 16.79 -13.90
N THR A 18 -57.50 17.98 -14.22
CA THR A 18 -57.15 18.42 -15.57
C THR A 18 -55.91 19.31 -15.50
N LEU A 19 -54.88 18.98 -16.27
CA LEU A 19 -53.81 19.93 -16.58
C LEU A 19 -54.42 21.03 -17.45
N PRO A 20 -54.19 22.33 -17.18
CA PRO A 20 -54.51 23.35 -18.17
C PRO A 20 -53.66 23.09 -19.41
N LYS A 21 -54.31 22.81 -20.55
CA LYS A 21 -53.66 22.94 -21.85
C LYS A 21 -53.36 24.42 -22.02
N ILE A 22 -52.10 24.80 -21.78
CA ILE A 22 -51.61 26.10 -22.21
C ILE A 22 -51.58 26.04 -23.73
N ASP A 23 -52.48 26.78 -24.36
CA ASP A 23 -52.45 27.02 -25.78
C ASP A 23 -51.09 27.65 -26.11
N ARG A 24 -50.32 27.03 -27.01
CA ARG A 24 -49.03 27.57 -27.39
C ARG A 24 -49.30 28.83 -28.19
N PRO A 25 -48.90 30.04 -27.75
CA PRO A 25 -48.93 31.16 -28.67
C PRO A 25 -47.98 30.81 -29.81
N TRP A 26 -48.49 30.92 -31.04
CA TRP A 26 -47.73 30.83 -32.27
C TRP A 26 -46.38 31.54 -32.09
N ARG A 27 -45.26 30.84 -32.32
CA ARG A 27 -43.97 31.52 -32.42
C ARG A 27 -44.05 32.47 -33.62
N PRO A 28 -43.92 33.79 -33.46
CA PRO A 28 -43.53 34.59 -34.60
C PRO A 28 -42.04 34.28 -34.87
N ARG A 29 -41.72 33.86 -36.10
CA ARG A 29 -40.34 33.86 -36.60
C ARG A 29 -39.91 35.32 -36.69
N VAL A 30 -39.37 35.87 -35.60
CA VAL A 30 -38.83 37.23 -35.59
C VAL A 30 -37.32 37.12 -35.76
N ILE A 31 -36.87 37.34 -36.99
CA ILE A 31 -35.55 37.87 -37.29
C ILE A 31 -35.38 39.08 -36.37
N ALA A 32 -34.28 39.13 -35.61
CA ALA A 32 -33.99 40.19 -34.66
C ALA A 32 -33.90 41.56 -35.37
N TRP A 33 -35.04 42.18 -35.62
CA TRP A 33 -35.13 43.58 -36.00
C TRP A 33 -35.45 44.36 -34.74
N ALA A 34 -34.39 44.84 -34.10
CA ALA A 34 -34.49 45.80 -33.04
C ALA A 34 -35.09 47.09 -33.64
N GLY A 35 -36.38 47.33 -33.43
CA GLY A 35 -37.05 48.53 -33.91
C GLY A 35 -36.40 49.82 -33.38
N PRO A 36 -36.82 51.01 -33.86
CA PRO A 36 -36.19 52.31 -33.55
C PRO A 36 -36.02 52.61 -32.06
N ALA A 37 -36.78 51.90 -31.22
CA ALA A 37 -36.72 52.01 -29.77
C ALA A 37 -35.46 51.39 -29.13
N ALA A 38 -34.64 50.64 -29.87
CA ALA A 38 -33.39 50.05 -29.38
C ALA A 38 -32.21 51.05 -29.32
N PHE A 39 -32.37 52.26 -29.87
CA PHE A 39 -31.31 53.28 -29.96
C PHE A 39 -31.52 54.47 -29.00
N TYR A 40 -32.43 54.37 -28.02
CA TYR A 40 -32.58 55.43 -27.03
C TYR A 40 -31.42 55.40 -26.01
N PRO A 41 -30.64 56.49 -25.83
CA PRO A 41 -29.39 56.51 -25.04
C PRO A 41 -29.54 56.19 -23.55
N ASN A 42 -30.76 56.17 -23.00
CA ASN A 42 -31.00 56.14 -21.55
C ASN A 42 -31.78 54.91 -21.05
N ARG A 43 -31.94 53.85 -21.85
CA ARG A 43 -32.73 52.66 -21.42
C ARG A 43 -31.98 51.77 -20.41
N PHE A 44 -30.69 51.96 -20.20
CA PHE A 44 -29.85 51.10 -19.35
C PHE A 44 -29.81 51.50 -17.85
N TYR A 45 -30.55 52.52 -17.41
CA TYR A 45 -30.48 52.99 -16.02
C TYR A 45 -31.54 52.43 -15.08
N GLU A 46 -32.57 51.74 -15.59
CA GLU A 46 -33.41 50.91 -14.75
C GLU A 46 -32.95 49.46 -14.88
N ILE A 47 -32.23 49.00 -13.85
CA ILE A 47 -31.79 47.62 -13.70
C ILE A 47 -33.05 46.76 -13.62
N ASP A 48 -33.48 46.27 -14.77
CA ASP A 48 -34.65 45.43 -14.89
C ASP A 48 -34.37 44.12 -14.14
N LYS A 49 -35.02 43.93 -12.98
CA LYS A 49 -34.87 42.73 -12.13
C LYS A 49 -35.12 41.45 -12.94
N TRP A 50 -35.90 41.55 -14.01
CA TRP A 50 -36.21 40.45 -14.90
C TRP A 50 -35.03 40.03 -15.80
N TYR A 51 -34.08 40.92 -16.06
CA TYR A 51 -32.86 40.62 -16.83
C TYR A 51 -31.82 39.87 -15.98
N LYS A 52 -31.66 40.20 -14.69
CA LYS A 52 -30.80 39.43 -13.76
C LYS A 52 -31.28 37.99 -13.55
N ALA A 53 -32.59 37.79 -13.41
CA ALA A 53 -33.16 36.45 -13.20
C ALA A 53 -32.92 35.46 -14.35
N ARG A 54 -32.55 35.93 -15.56
CA ARG A 54 -32.15 35.08 -16.68
C ARG A 54 -30.64 34.80 -16.75
N ILE A 55 -29.81 35.62 -16.12
CA ILE A 55 -28.35 35.49 -16.12
C ILE A 55 -27.88 34.69 -14.89
N ASP A 56 -28.60 34.77 -13.78
CA ASP A 56 -28.34 33.94 -12.61
C ASP A 56 -28.76 32.50 -12.92
N LYS A 57 -27.82 31.69 -13.44
CA LYS A 57 -27.92 30.23 -13.35
C LYS A 57 -28.25 29.94 -11.88
N PRO A 58 -29.34 29.19 -11.56
CA PRO A 58 -29.60 28.82 -10.18
C PRO A 58 -28.34 28.16 -9.65
N GLU A 59 -27.76 28.71 -8.59
CA GLU A 59 -26.63 28.09 -7.91
C GLU A 59 -27.12 26.71 -7.45
N LYS A 60 -26.81 25.68 -8.26
CA LYS A 60 -26.92 24.30 -7.83
C LYS A 60 -25.81 24.14 -6.80
N LEU A 61 -26.15 24.45 -5.56
CA LEU A 61 -25.39 23.98 -4.42
C LEU A 61 -25.24 22.47 -4.61
N PRO A 62 -24.02 21.91 -4.43
CA PRO A 62 -23.88 20.47 -4.46
C PRO A 62 -24.95 19.90 -3.52
N GLU A 63 -25.72 18.92 -4.01
CA GLU A 63 -26.63 18.21 -3.12
C GLU A 63 -25.76 17.66 -2.00
N MET A 64 -25.88 18.29 -0.83
CA MET A 64 -25.23 17.79 0.36
C MET A 64 -25.92 16.46 0.60
N HIS A 65 -25.24 15.37 0.30
CA HIS A 65 -25.67 14.06 0.76
C HIS A 65 -25.60 14.13 2.28
N ILE A 66 -26.74 14.44 2.89
CA ILE A 66 -26.91 14.29 4.33
C ILE A 66 -26.87 12.79 4.53
N ILE A 67 -25.71 12.29 4.94
CA ILE A 67 -25.55 10.92 5.41
C ILE A 67 -26.43 10.83 6.65
N ASP A 68 -27.62 10.26 6.54
CA ASP A 68 -28.45 10.00 7.70
C ASP A 68 -27.75 8.92 8.53
N PRO A 69 -27.29 9.22 9.76
CA PRO A 69 -26.63 8.21 10.58
C PRO A 69 -27.54 6.99 10.83
N ALA A 70 -28.86 7.16 10.73
CA ALA A 70 -29.84 6.08 10.87
C ALA A 70 -29.88 5.12 9.66
N ASP A 71 -29.44 5.55 8.47
CA ASP A 71 -29.37 4.70 7.27
C ASP A 71 -28.06 3.87 7.23
N HIS A 72 -27.04 4.30 7.98
CA HIS A 72 -25.74 3.63 8.08
C HIS A 72 -25.57 2.96 9.45
N MET A 73 -26.49 2.06 9.80
CA MET A 73 -26.49 1.33 11.09
C MET A 73 -25.31 0.38 11.29
N LYS A 74 -24.58 0.03 10.23
CA LYS A 74 -23.43 -0.88 10.32
C LYS A 74 -22.24 -0.14 10.90
N SER A 75 -21.66 -0.69 11.97
CA SER A 75 -20.41 -0.16 12.51
C SER A 75 -19.28 -0.26 11.47
N LEU A 76 -18.27 0.62 11.57
CA LEU A 76 -17.06 0.51 10.73
C LEU A 76 -16.41 -0.87 10.86
N ASN A 77 -16.47 -1.46 12.06
CA ASN A 77 -15.97 -2.81 12.31
C ASN A 77 -16.69 -3.86 11.47
N GLU A 78 -18.03 -3.79 11.35
CA GLU A 78 -18.80 -4.70 10.49
C GLU A 78 -18.48 -4.51 9.00
N LEU A 79 -18.29 -3.28 8.55
CA LEU A 79 -17.95 -2.98 7.15
C LEU A 79 -16.55 -3.46 6.79
N MET A 80 -15.61 -3.39 7.73
CA MET A 80 -14.22 -3.83 7.56
C MET A 80 -13.98 -5.27 7.97
N LYS A 81 -15.01 -5.96 8.51
CA LYS A 81 -14.88 -7.34 9.00
C LYS A 81 -14.55 -8.26 7.83
N LYS A 82 -13.35 -8.84 7.88
CA LYS A 82 -12.94 -9.92 6.97
C LYS A 82 -13.51 -11.25 7.47
N PRO A 83 -13.79 -12.22 6.60
CA PRO A 83 -14.19 -13.56 7.03
C PRO A 83 -13.11 -14.12 7.95
N GLU A 84 -13.50 -14.53 9.16
CA GLU A 84 -12.62 -15.22 10.10
C GLU A 84 -12.42 -16.64 9.59
N ILE A 85 -11.19 -16.96 9.19
CA ILE A 85 -10.80 -18.33 8.84
C ILE A 85 -10.21 -18.93 10.11
N GLU A 86 -10.76 -20.05 10.57
CA GLU A 86 -10.17 -20.77 11.70
C GLU A 86 -8.75 -21.23 11.32
N PRO A 87 -7.71 -20.79 12.05
CA PRO A 87 -6.34 -21.19 11.74
C PRO A 87 -6.15 -22.66 12.07
N ILE A 88 -5.60 -23.41 11.12
CA ILE A 88 -5.20 -24.81 11.33
C ILE A 88 -3.75 -24.81 11.81
N ASN A 89 -3.48 -25.55 12.89
CA ASN A 89 -2.10 -25.75 13.36
C ASN A 89 -1.54 -27.06 12.79
N ILE A 90 -0.54 -26.94 11.92
CA ILE A 90 0.19 -28.06 11.33
C ILE A 90 1.60 -28.25 11.92
N GLY A 91 2.00 -27.41 12.88
CA GLY A 91 3.29 -27.45 13.53
C GLY A 91 3.34 -28.40 14.72
N PHE A 92 4.52 -28.49 15.35
CA PHE A 92 4.69 -29.25 16.58
C PHE A 92 3.91 -28.65 17.76
N LYS A 93 3.60 -29.50 18.75
CA LYS A 93 3.04 -29.04 20.03
C LYS A 93 4.03 -28.09 20.73
N LYS A 94 3.49 -27.06 21.37
CA LYS A 94 4.27 -26.12 22.18
C LYS A 94 5.09 -26.87 23.22
N ARG A 95 6.37 -26.55 23.29
CA ARG A 95 7.26 -27.04 24.35
C ARG A 95 6.88 -26.33 25.65
N GLU A 96 6.67 -27.09 26.71
CA GLU A 96 6.51 -26.52 28.04
C GLU A 96 7.85 -25.88 28.44
N GLU A 97 7.86 -24.55 28.56
CA GLU A 97 9.03 -23.86 29.07
C GLU A 97 9.26 -24.31 30.51
N THR A 98 10.50 -24.64 30.85
CA THR A 98 10.87 -24.90 32.24
C THR A 98 10.57 -23.64 33.03
N VAL A 99 9.55 -23.72 33.91
CA VAL A 99 9.19 -22.63 34.81
C VAL A 99 10.47 -22.20 35.53
N LYS A 100 10.90 -20.95 35.31
CA LYS A 100 12.09 -20.39 35.97
C LYS A 100 11.93 -20.64 37.47
N SER A 101 12.98 -21.19 38.10
CA SER A 101 12.96 -21.54 39.52
C SER A 101 12.42 -20.39 40.37
N GLU A 102 11.58 -20.71 41.34
CA GLU A 102 11.05 -19.71 42.26
C GLU A 102 12.21 -18.99 42.95
N LYS A 103 12.26 -17.67 42.80
CA LYS A 103 13.30 -16.84 43.42
C LYS A 103 13.19 -16.95 44.95
N SER A 104 14.33 -17.00 45.63
CA SER A 104 14.33 -17.09 47.09
C SER A 104 13.64 -15.88 47.74
N GLU A 105 13.14 -16.04 48.97
CA GLU A 105 12.48 -14.95 49.71
C GLU A 105 13.40 -13.72 49.88
N LYS A 106 14.71 -13.95 50.02
CA LYS A 106 15.72 -12.89 50.11
C LYS A 106 15.84 -12.12 48.80
N ASP A 107 15.92 -12.83 47.67
CA ASP A 107 15.98 -12.20 46.34
C ASP A 107 14.72 -11.40 46.04
N ARG A 108 13.55 -11.90 46.48
CA ARG A 108 12.27 -11.17 46.36
C ARG A 108 12.28 -9.86 47.16
N ALA A 109 12.76 -9.88 48.41
CA ALA A 109 12.87 -8.66 49.23
C ALA A 109 13.84 -7.63 48.62
N GLU A 110 14.94 -8.08 48.04
CA GLU A 110 15.87 -7.20 47.32
C GLU A 110 15.27 -6.61 46.04
N LEU A 111 14.56 -7.43 45.25
CA LEU A 111 13.86 -6.97 44.05
C LEU A 111 12.75 -5.97 44.40
N GLU A 112 12.02 -6.19 45.49
CA GLU A 112 11.01 -5.26 46.00
C GLU A 112 11.65 -3.91 46.39
N ARG A 113 12.77 -3.91 47.12
CA ARG A 113 13.51 -2.68 47.46
C ARG A 113 13.97 -1.95 46.20
N LYS A 114 14.57 -2.66 45.23
CA LYS A 114 14.99 -2.09 43.94
C LYS A 114 13.79 -1.54 43.14
N SER A 115 12.64 -2.20 43.18
CA SER A 115 11.41 -1.73 42.54
C SER A 115 10.89 -0.44 43.18
N ARG A 116 10.85 -0.35 44.53
CA ARG A 116 10.45 0.86 45.26
C ARG A 116 11.31 2.08 44.91
N HIS A 117 12.60 1.86 44.68
CA HIS A 117 13.54 2.92 44.30
C HIS A 117 13.69 3.11 42.78
N MET A 118 12.90 2.43 41.95
CA MET A 118 12.99 2.45 40.48
C MET A 118 14.39 2.09 39.94
N GLN A 119 15.10 1.21 40.62
CA GLN A 119 16.44 0.73 40.25
C GLN A 119 16.43 -0.69 39.67
N LEU A 120 15.26 -1.29 39.49
CA LEU A 120 15.13 -2.63 38.96
C LEU A 120 15.44 -2.62 37.45
N ARG A 121 16.51 -3.32 37.07
CA ARG A 121 16.93 -3.50 35.68
C ARG A 121 16.66 -4.95 35.27
N ILE A 122 16.16 -5.12 34.06
CA ILE A 122 15.96 -6.43 33.44
C ILE A 122 17.05 -6.56 32.38
N ASP A 123 17.74 -7.70 32.40
CA ASP A 123 18.68 -8.04 31.34
C ASP A 123 17.91 -8.42 30.08
N ILE A 124 18.00 -7.58 29.06
CA ILE A 124 17.22 -7.71 27.82
C ILE A 124 17.70 -8.92 27.03
N ASP A 125 19.00 -9.22 27.06
CA ASP A 125 19.61 -10.32 26.30
C ASP A 125 19.15 -11.69 26.82
N SER A 126 18.74 -11.76 28.10
CA SER A 126 18.17 -12.95 28.72
C SER A 126 16.71 -13.23 28.37
N LEU A 127 16.04 -12.31 27.66
CA LEU A 127 14.62 -12.43 27.29
C LEU A 127 14.48 -13.07 25.90
N SER A 128 13.84 -14.24 25.83
CA SER A 128 13.37 -14.80 24.57
C SER A 128 12.05 -14.14 24.17
N VAL A 129 12.12 -13.12 23.30
CA VAL A 129 10.91 -12.47 22.77
C VAL A 129 10.57 -13.08 21.42
N GLU A 130 9.73 -14.11 21.42
CA GLU A 130 9.06 -14.56 20.20
C GLU A 130 7.64 -14.00 20.19
N ASN A 131 7.38 -13.07 19.27
CA ASN A 131 6.04 -12.54 19.09
C ASN A 131 5.45 -13.03 17.76
N LEU A 132 4.56 -14.02 17.85
CA LEU A 132 3.92 -14.58 16.67
C LEU A 132 2.98 -13.61 15.94
N SER A 133 2.48 -12.58 16.62
CA SER A 133 1.61 -11.58 15.99
C SER A 133 2.31 -10.85 14.84
N VAL A 134 3.64 -10.83 14.84
CA VAL A 134 4.45 -10.22 13.80
C VAL A 134 4.30 -10.99 12.48
N TYR A 135 4.35 -12.33 12.51
CA TYR A 135 4.16 -13.14 11.31
C TYR A 135 2.74 -12.98 10.73
N ARG A 136 1.72 -12.82 11.61
CA ARG A 136 0.34 -12.47 11.20
C ARG A 136 0.26 -11.12 10.51
N HIS A 137 0.88 -10.11 11.08
CA HIS A 137 0.92 -8.77 10.51
C HIS A 137 1.56 -8.78 9.11
N PHE A 138 2.68 -9.48 8.97
CA PHE A 138 3.38 -9.62 7.69
C PHE A 138 2.84 -10.72 6.80
N GLN A 139 1.79 -11.46 7.19
CA GLN A 139 1.21 -12.58 6.43
C GLN A 139 2.26 -13.60 5.96
N VAL A 140 3.21 -13.93 6.83
CA VAL A 140 4.29 -14.89 6.55
C VAL A 140 3.89 -16.23 7.16
N PHE A 141 3.42 -17.17 6.33
CA PHE A 141 3.16 -18.56 6.71
C PHE A 141 2.40 -18.75 8.04
N ASP A 142 1.46 -17.87 8.36
CA ASP A 142 0.68 -17.92 9.62
C ASP A 142 -0.10 -19.23 9.78
N HIS A 143 -0.44 -19.90 8.68
CA HIS A 143 -1.09 -21.21 8.69
C HIS A 143 -0.12 -22.39 8.91
N LEU A 144 1.19 -22.20 8.74
CA LEU A 144 2.17 -23.27 8.93
C LEU A 144 2.52 -23.50 10.40
N PHE A 145 2.51 -22.43 11.19
CA PHE A 145 2.93 -22.46 12.58
C PHE A 145 1.72 -22.20 13.47
N GLY A 146 1.53 -23.04 14.49
CA GLY A 146 0.54 -22.78 15.53
C GLY A 146 0.98 -21.67 16.47
N ASP A 147 0.68 -21.86 17.75
CA ASP A 147 0.93 -20.85 18.78
C ASP A 147 2.40 -20.69 19.20
N ASN A 148 3.38 -21.41 18.61
CA ASN A 148 4.82 -21.16 18.86
C ASN A 148 5.76 -21.83 17.83
N ASN A 149 6.98 -21.28 17.68
CA ASN A 149 8.12 -22.02 17.14
C ASN A 149 8.62 -23.01 18.19
N VAL A 150 9.03 -24.21 17.75
CA VAL A 150 9.45 -25.29 18.66
C VAL A 150 10.98 -25.43 18.75
N GLN A 151 11.69 -25.08 17.67
CA GLN A 151 13.14 -25.01 17.64
C GLN A 151 13.62 -23.56 17.58
N ARG A 152 14.71 -23.25 18.30
CA ARG A 152 15.43 -22.00 18.08
C ARG A 152 16.22 -22.08 16.77
N LEU A 153 15.93 -21.14 15.89
CA LEU A 153 16.63 -20.89 14.64
C LEU A 153 17.28 -19.50 14.70
N GLU A 154 18.60 -19.47 14.55
CA GLU A 154 19.40 -18.25 14.48
C GLU A 154 20.10 -18.21 13.12
N VAL A 155 19.94 -17.09 12.41
CA VAL A 155 20.48 -16.89 11.07
C VAL A 155 21.19 -15.55 11.04
N ASN A 156 22.47 -15.56 10.68
CA ASN A 156 23.33 -14.37 10.72
C ASN A 156 23.98 -14.15 9.36
N TYR A 157 23.91 -12.92 8.86
CA TYR A 157 24.65 -12.46 7.69
C TYR A 157 25.82 -11.59 8.16
N SER A 158 27.00 -12.21 8.30
CA SER A 158 28.17 -11.57 8.90
C SER A 158 27.80 -11.00 10.29
N ASP A 159 27.82 -9.68 10.47
CA ASP A 159 27.47 -9.03 11.74
C ASP A 159 25.97 -8.80 11.94
N ASN A 160 25.13 -9.10 10.94
CA ASN A 160 23.69 -8.82 10.98
C ASN A 160 22.87 -10.06 11.35
N VAL A 161 22.29 -10.05 12.55
CA VAL A 161 21.36 -11.09 13.01
C VAL A 161 19.98 -10.90 12.37
N ILE A 162 19.39 -12.00 11.89
CA ILE A 162 18.02 -12.00 11.38
C ILE A 162 17.05 -12.23 12.53
N HIS A 163 16.07 -11.34 12.63
CA HIS A 163 14.98 -11.42 13.59
C HIS A 163 13.67 -11.74 12.86
N ASN A 164 12.57 -11.09 13.25
CA ASN A 164 11.25 -11.29 12.67
C ASN A 164 10.81 -10.01 11.96
N GLY A 165 11.38 -9.75 10.78
CA GLY A 165 11.03 -8.62 9.91
C GLY A 165 11.97 -7.41 9.99
N ASN A 166 13.19 -7.57 10.52
CA ASN A 166 14.20 -6.53 10.37
C ASN A 166 14.58 -6.34 8.89
N ILE A 167 15.09 -5.17 8.55
CA ILE A 167 15.44 -4.81 7.17
C ILE A 167 16.93 -5.08 6.96
N LEU A 168 17.27 -5.88 5.94
CA LEU A 168 18.63 -6.08 5.46
C LEU A 168 18.74 -5.65 3.99
N THR A 169 19.88 -5.07 3.62
CA THR A 169 20.14 -4.70 2.24
C THR A 169 20.54 -5.93 1.43
N ALA A 170 20.19 -5.96 0.15
CA ALA A 170 20.56 -7.08 -0.73
C ALA A 170 22.10 -7.26 -0.81
N SER A 171 22.88 -6.19 -0.61
CA SER A 171 24.35 -6.23 -0.51
C SER A 171 24.88 -7.03 0.69
N THR A 172 24.20 -7.00 1.85
CA THR A 172 24.61 -7.83 3.01
C THR A 172 24.32 -9.31 2.81
N THR A 173 23.43 -9.65 1.88
CA THR A 173 22.97 -11.02 1.63
C THR A 173 23.64 -11.67 0.41
N VAL A 174 24.78 -11.15 -0.04
CA VAL A 174 25.50 -11.70 -1.20
C VAL A 174 26.10 -13.08 -0.90
N THR A 175 26.66 -13.25 0.29
CA THR A 175 27.22 -14.52 0.78
C THR A 175 26.16 -15.32 1.54
N ARG A 176 26.39 -16.63 1.66
CA ARG A 176 25.53 -17.52 2.47
C ARG A 176 25.50 -17.07 3.94
N PRO A 177 24.35 -17.16 4.62
CA PRO A 177 24.28 -16.87 6.06
C PRO A 177 24.85 -18.02 6.88
N GLU A 178 25.28 -17.70 8.10
CA GLU A 178 25.58 -18.67 9.14
C GLU A 178 24.26 -19.06 9.83
N VAL A 179 23.94 -20.35 9.84
CA VAL A 179 22.69 -20.88 10.40
C VAL A 179 22.99 -21.80 11.57
N THR A 180 22.44 -21.45 12.73
CA THR A 180 22.50 -22.29 13.93
C THR A 180 21.10 -22.81 14.25
N ILE A 181 21.00 -24.13 14.40
CA ILE A 181 19.74 -24.85 14.66
C ILE A 181 19.85 -25.57 16.00
N GLU A 182 18.87 -25.37 16.88
CA GLU A 182 18.78 -26.11 18.14
C GLU A 182 18.46 -27.60 17.90
N GLY A 183 19.30 -28.48 18.46
CA GLY A 183 19.04 -29.92 18.51
C GLY A 183 18.01 -30.27 19.59
N VAL A 184 16.86 -30.81 19.20
CA VAL A 184 15.74 -31.08 20.12
C VAL A 184 15.51 -32.59 20.34
N GLY A 185 15.90 -33.45 19.41
CA GLY A 185 15.59 -34.88 19.43
C GLY A 185 16.69 -35.77 19.99
N ASN A 186 17.57 -35.25 20.86
CA ASN A 186 18.75 -35.98 21.34
C ASN A 186 19.61 -36.56 20.19
N GLY A 187 19.74 -35.81 19.10
CA GLY A 187 20.50 -36.23 17.90
C GLY A 187 19.76 -37.19 16.96
N LYS A 188 18.45 -37.40 17.15
CA LYS A 188 17.64 -38.25 16.27
C LYS A 188 16.73 -37.40 15.37
N GLY A 189 16.80 -37.67 14.06
CA GLY A 189 16.03 -37.01 13.03
C GLY A 189 16.87 -36.05 12.21
N PHE A 190 16.20 -35.37 11.30
CA PHE A 190 16.81 -34.48 10.32
C PHE A 190 15.99 -33.20 10.22
N ASN A 191 16.66 -32.14 9.79
CA ASN A 191 16.07 -30.85 9.51
C ASN A 191 16.27 -30.50 8.03
N THR A 192 15.32 -29.78 7.46
CA THR A 192 15.41 -29.20 6.12
C THR A 192 15.15 -27.71 6.23
N LEU A 193 16.08 -26.89 5.74
CA LEU A 193 15.98 -25.44 5.71
C LEU A 193 15.60 -24.99 4.30
N PHE A 194 14.58 -24.14 4.22
CA PHE A 194 14.20 -23.40 3.01
C PHE A 194 14.43 -21.91 3.24
N MET A 195 15.05 -21.24 2.26
CA MET A 195 15.07 -19.79 2.14
C MET A 195 14.22 -19.40 0.94
N VAL A 196 13.17 -18.62 1.19
CA VAL A 196 12.12 -18.33 0.20
C VAL A 196 11.82 -16.83 0.19
N ASN A 197 11.82 -16.24 -0.99
CA ASN A 197 11.33 -14.88 -1.19
C ASN A 197 9.86 -14.93 -1.64
N LEU A 198 8.98 -14.52 -0.73
CA LEU A 198 7.53 -14.57 -0.90
C LEU A 198 7.05 -13.62 -2.01
N ASP A 199 7.76 -12.51 -2.19
CA ASP A 199 7.38 -11.43 -3.12
C ASP A 199 8.24 -11.43 -4.39
N GLY A 200 9.13 -12.42 -4.54
CA GLY A 200 10.16 -12.48 -5.56
C GLY A 200 9.71 -12.94 -6.95
N ASN A 201 8.43 -13.31 -7.12
CA ASN A 201 7.94 -13.86 -8.38
C ASN A 201 7.65 -12.75 -9.40
N GLY A 202 8.59 -12.51 -10.32
CA GLY A 202 8.48 -11.51 -11.38
C GLY A 202 8.00 -12.04 -12.74
N PHE A 203 7.64 -13.33 -12.84
CA PHE A 203 7.32 -13.95 -14.13
C PHE A 203 5.81 -13.97 -14.37
N GLU A 204 5.37 -13.38 -15.49
CA GLU A 204 3.95 -13.20 -15.78
C GLU A 204 3.17 -14.52 -15.90
N GLU A 205 3.78 -15.55 -16.49
CA GLU A 205 3.15 -16.86 -16.69
C GLU A 205 2.82 -17.57 -15.37
N LYS A 206 3.63 -17.32 -14.34
CA LYS A 206 3.46 -17.84 -12.98
C LYS A 206 3.05 -16.73 -12.00
N LYS A 207 2.52 -15.60 -12.47
CA LYS A 207 2.15 -14.48 -11.60
C LYS A 207 1.12 -14.96 -10.58
N ASN A 208 1.43 -14.76 -9.29
CA ASN A 208 0.65 -15.24 -8.14
C ASN A 208 0.62 -16.78 -7.96
N LYS A 209 1.50 -17.52 -8.63
CA LYS A 209 1.66 -18.98 -8.49
C LYS A 209 3.07 -19.29 -8.02
N GLY A 210 3.22 -19.36 -6.71
CA GLY A 210 4.45 -19.80 -6.05
C GLY A 210 5.42 -18.67 -5.75
N GLU A 211 6.37 -19.03 -4.89
CA GLU A 211 7.38 -18.17 -4.31
C GLU A 211 8.76 -18.48 -4.91
N MET A 212 9.69 -17.52 -4.86
CA MET A 212 11.04 -17.76 -5.38
C MET A 212 11.90 -18.43 -4.30
N VAL A 213 12.29 -19.69 -4.55
CA VAL A 213 13.16 -20.46 -3.65
C VAL A 213 14.62 -20.10 -3.91
N GLN A 214 15.26 -19.55 -2.88
CA GLN A 214 16.61 -19.00 -2.96
C GLN A 214 17.67 -19.98 -2.51
N TRP A 215 17.37 -20.80 -1.52
CA TRP A 215 18.31 -21.78 -0.98
C TRP A 215 17.55 -22.92 -0.30
N VAL A 216 17.98 -24.15 -0.53
CA VAL A 216 17.41 -25.34 0.15
C VAL A 216 18.51 -26.29 0.55
N VAL A 217 18.56 -26.59 1.84
CA VAL A 217 19.43 -27.63 2.39
C VAL A 217 18.56 -28.66 3.09
N SER A 218 18.62 -29.89 2.60
CA SER A 218 17.84 -31.03 3.10
C SER A 218 18.68 -31.92 4.00
N ASN A 219 18.01 -32.78 4.78
CA ASN A 219 18.65 -33.87 5.52
C ASN A 219 19.80 -33.45 6.45
N ILE A 220 19.71 -32.25 7.05
CA ILE A 220 20.68 -31.78 8.05
C ILE A 220 20.48 -32.61 9.33
N PRO A 221 21.48 -33.38 9.80
CA PRO A 221 21.32 -34.15 11.02
C PRO A 221 21.05 -33.25 12.24
N ASP A 222 20.19 -33.73 13.15
CA ASP A 222 19.77 -32.92 14.31
C ASP A 222 20.94 -32.57 15.24
N GLY A 223 21.10 -31.28 15.55
CA GLY A 223 22.18 -30.77 16.39
C GLY A 223 23.54 -30.63 15.69
N GLU A 224 23.60 -30.83 14.37
CA GLU A 224 24.81 -30.64 13.58
C GLU A 224 24.78 -29.37 12.73
N SER A 225 25.93 -29.00 12.16
CA SER A 225 26.04 -27.85 11.26
C SER A 225 25.31 -28.09 9.94
N ILE A 226 24.83 -27.00 9.32
CA ILE A 226 24.14 -27.01 8.03
C ILE A 226 24.96 -27.65 6.90
N GLU A 227 26.29 -27.60 7.01
CA GLU A 227 27.22 -28.17 6.02
C GLU A 227 27.10 -29.69 5.86
N LYS A 228 26.57 -30.39 6.87
CA LYS A 228 26.35 -31.85 6.79
C LYS A 228 25.05 -32.23 6.08
N GLY A 229 24.20 -31.25 5.77
CA GLY A 229 23.01 -31.47 4.95
C GLY A 229 23.34 -31.58 3.46
N THR A 230 22.36 -32.05 2.70
CA THR A 230 22.42 -32.11 1.24
C THR A 230 21.82 -30.84 0.63
N GLU A 231 22.67 -30.00 0.02
CA GLU A 231 22.25 -28.79 -0.72
C GLU A 231 21.48 -29.19 -1.99
N VAL A 232 20.18 -28.91 -2.02
CA VAL A 232 19.27 -29.26 -3.13
C VAL A 232 19.20 -28.11 -4.14
N ILE A 233 19.08 -26.89 -3.62
CA ILE A 233 19.10 -25.66 -4.41
C ILE A 233 20.24 -24.81 -3.87
N GLU A 234 21.20 -24.49 -4.73
CA GLU A 234 22.32 -23.61 -4.41
C GLU A 234 21.83 -22.23 -3.99
N TYR A 235 22.55 -21.64 -3.02
CA TYR A 235 22.26 -20.31 -2.52
C TYR A 235 22.25 -19.25 -3.62
N LEU A 236 21.15 -18.52 -3.68
CA LEU A 236 20.99 -17.32 -4.48
C LEU A 236 20.64 -16.14 -3.57
N GLN A 237 21.42 -15.07 -3.65
CA GLN A 237 21.10 -13.84 -2.93
C GLN A 237 19.68 -13.35 -3.26
N PRO A 238 19.00 -12.68 -2.32
CA PRO A 238 17.77 -11.96 -2.62
C PRO A 238 17.88 -10.99 -3.79
N LEU A 239 16.89 -11.05 -4.68
CA LEU A 239 16.78 -10.20 -5.88
C LEU A 239 15.48 -9.37 -5.85
N PRO A 240 15.32 -8.42 -4.92
CA PRO A 240 14.24 -7.43 -5.00
C PRO A 240 14.44 -6.56 -6.23
N PHE A 241 13.47 -6.51 -7.14
CA PHE A 241 13.58 -5.72 -8.37
C PHE A 241 13.44 -4.22 -8.09
N TYR A 242 13.92 -3.39 -9.00
CA TYR A 242 13.78 -1.96 -8.85
C TYR A 242 12.30 -1.57 -8.92
N GLY A 243 11.82 -0.81 -7.93
CA GLY A 243 10.45 -0.30 -7.86
C GLY A 243 9.38 -1.31 -7.40
N THR A 244 9.75 -2.51 -6.98
CA THR A 244 8.80 -3.49 -6.39
C THR A 244 8.62 -3.34 -4.87
N GLY A 245 9.40 -2.45 -4.23
CA GLY A 245 9.32 -2.17 -2.80
C GLY A 245 10.10 -3.16 -1.94
N TYR A 246 9.58 -3.46 -0.75
CA TYR A 246 10.19 -4.40 0.19
C TYR A 246 9.71 -5.83 -0.07
N HIS A 247 10.66 -6.75 -0.16
CA HIS A 247 10.42 -8.18 -0.31
C HIS A 247 10.61 -8.89 1.02
N ARG A 248 9.71 -9.81 1.35
CA ARG A 248 9.81 -10.67 2.54
C ARG A 248 10.57 -11.96 2.18
N VAL A 249 11.71 -12.16 2.83
CA VAL A 249 12.51 -13.37 2.68
C VAL A 249 12.44 -14.18 3.96
N ALA A 250 11.87 -15.37 3.88
CA ALA A 250 11.62 -16.27 5.00
C ALA A 250 12.55 -17.49 4.97
N PHE A 251 13.10 -17.80 6.13
CA PHE A 251 13.75 -19.06 6.47
C PHE A 251 12.76 -19.96 7.19
N VAL A 252 12.36 -21.04 6.53
CA VAL A 252 11.42 -22.03 7.05
C VAL A 252 12.18 -23.31 7.35
N LEU A 253 12.14 -23.73 8.61
CA LEU A 253 12.76 -24.97 9.08
C LEU A 253 11.70 -26.06 9.23
N PHE A 254 11.85 -27.14 8.49
CA PHE A 254 11.08 -28.36 8.67
C PHE A 254 11.92 -29.40 9.41
N ARG A 255 11.27 -30.18 10.27
CA ARG A 255 11.86 -31.33 10.94
C ARG A 255 11.17 -32.60 10.48
N HIS A 256 11.94 -33.68 10.32
CA HIS A 256 11.46 -34.98 9.89
C HIS A 256 12.27 -36.11 10.51
N SER A 257 11.69 -37.31 10.60
CA SER A 257 12.33 -38.47 11.26
C SER A 257 13.20 -39.32 10.35
N GLN A 258 12.95 -39.27 9.03
CA GLN A 258 13.63 -40.09 8.02
C GLN A 258 14.14 -39.17 6.90
N PRO A 259 15.26 -39.51 6.23
CA PRO A 259 15.76 -38.71 5.12
C PRO A 259 14.71 -38.53 4.01
N VAL A 260 14.61 -37.32 3.47
CA VAL A 260 13.67 -36.96 2.42
C VAL A 260 14.44 -36.60 1.15
N ASP A 261 13.98 -37.13 0.02
CA ASP A 261 14.46 -36.74 -1.31
C ASP A 261 13.54 -35.66 -1.90
N LEU A 262 14.03 -34.42 -1.94
CA LEU A 262 13.30 -33.28 -2.48
C LEU A 262 13.71 -33.05 -3.93
N LYS A 263 12.80 -33.37 -4.86
CA LYS A 263 13.00 -33.11 -6.29
C LYS A 263 12.65 -31.68 -6.64
N LEU A 264 13.59 -30.78 -6.37
CA LEU A 264 13.49 -29.37 -6.73
C LEU A 264 14.53 -29.01 -7.77
N ASP A 265 14.12 -28.30 -8.82
CA ASP A 265 15.04 -27.72 -9.79
C ASP A 265 15.33 -26.26 -9.44
N GLY A 266 16.61 -25.91 -9.42
CA GLY A 266 17.13 -24.58 -9.14
C GLY A 266 18.09 -24.06 -10.21
N SER A 267 18.16 -24.72 -11.38
CA SER A 267 19.10 -24.41 -12.45
C SER A 267 18.92 -23.01 -13.04
N THR A 268 17.67 -22.55 -13.21
CA THR A 268 17.32 -21.21 -13.71
C THR A 268 16.44 -20.45 -12.71
N LEU A 269 16.32 -19.13 -12.87
CA LEU A 269 15.43 -18.31 -12.02
C LEU A 269 13.96 -18.73 -12.15
N GLU A 270 13.52 -19.15 -13.35
CA GLU A 270 12.15 -19.59 -13.61
C GLU A 270 11.83 -20.94 -12.93
N ASN A 271 12.82 -21.83 -12.91
CA ASN A 271 12.68 -23.14 -12.28
C ASN A 271 12.72 -23.04 -10.76
N ARG A 272 13.29 -21.98 -10.18
CA ARG A 272 13.26 -21.70 -8.74
C ARG A 272 11.90 -21.28 -8.18
N ILE A 273 10.91 -21.02 -9.04
CA ILE A 273 9.56 -20.64 -8.62
C ILE A 273 8.78 -21.91 -8.29
N HIS A 274 8.53 -22.10 -7.00
CA HIS A 274 7.81 -23.26 -6.47
C HIS A 274 6.73 -22.80 -5.48
N SER A 275 5.60 -23.48 -5.46
CA SER A 275 4.58 -23.28 -4.42
C SER A 275 4.95 -24.09 -3.19
N ILE A 276 5.38 -23.41 -2.12
CA ILE A 276 5.76 -24.08 -0.86
C ILE A 276 4.57 -24.83 -0.26
N SER A 277 3.35 -24.28 -0.41
CA SER A 277 2.13 -24.93 0.06
C SER A 277 1.86 -26.28 -0.62
N GLU A 278 2.05 -26.37 -1.93
CA GLU A 278 1.88 -27.61 -2.69
C GLU A 278 2.99 -28.61 -2.38
N LEU A 279 4.23 -28.12 -2.25
CA LEU A 279 5.37 -28.94 -1.85
C LEU A 279 5.16 -29.55 -0.46
N TYR A 280 4.72 -28.74 0.51
CA TYR A 280 4.43 -29.21 1.85
C TYR A 280 3.31 -30.25 1.83
N LYS A 281 2.21 -29.99 1.12
CA LYS A 281 1.08 -30.91 1.02
C LYS A 281 1.46 -32.29 0.45
N SER A 282 2.39 -32.35 -0.50
CA SER A 282 2.88 -33.62 -1.03
C SER A 282 3.77 -34.40 -0.05
N HIS A 283 4.36 -33.73 0.96
CA HIS A 283 5.27 -34.31 1.94
C HIS A 283 4.76 -34.17 3.39
N GLU A 284 3.46 -33.93 3.58
CA GLU A 284 2.84 -33.61 4.88
C GLU A 284 3.09 -34.70 5.94
N ASN A 285 3.12 -35.97 5.52
CA ASN A 285 3.38 -37.10 6.40
C ASN A 285 4.84 -37.17 6.90
N LEU A 286 5.76 -36.49 6.23
CA LEU A 286 7.20 -36.56 6.50
C LEU A 286 7.72 -35.27 7.11
N LEU A 287 7.35 -34.12 6.54
CA LEU A 287 7.82 -32.80 6.94
C LEU A 287 6.86 -32.15 7.92
N THR A 288 7.39 -31.66 9.03
CA THR A 288 6.61 -30.85 9.99
C THR A 288 7.34 -29.53 10.23
N PRO A 289 6.67 -28.37 10.08
CA PRO A 289 7.30 -27.08 10.31
C PRO A 289 7.65 -26.92 11.79
N SER A 290 8.86 -26.42 12.04
CA SER A 290 9.44 -26.36 13.39
C SER A 290 9.83 -24.95 13.81
N ALA A 291 10.42 -24.16 12.92
CA ALA A 291 10.81 -22.78 13.19
C ALA A 291 10.72 -21.91 11.93
N ILE A 292 10.50 -20.62 12.14
CA ILE A 292 10.57 -19.62 11.08
C ILE A 292 11.28 -18.34 11.53
N ARG A 293 12.11 -17.81 10.64
CA ARG A 293 12.68 -16.46 10.73
C ARG A 293 12.48 -15.76 9.40
N PHE A 294 12.34 -14.45 9.38
CA PHE A 294 12.25 -13.73 8.12
C PHE A 294 12.79 -12.31 8.27
N PHE A 295 13.22 -11.75 7.16
CA PHE A 295 13.65 -10.36 7.07
C PHE A 295 13.02 -9.71 5.85
N GLN A 296 13.14 -8.39 5.79
CA GLN A 296 12.73 -7.60 4.65
C GLN A 296 13.96 -7.10 3.90
N THR A 297 13.87 -7.03 2.58
CA THR A 297 14.94 -6.50 1.75
C THR A 297 14.40 -5.64 0.63
N SER A 298 15.17 -4.64 0.23
CA SER A 298 14.84 -3.71 -0.85
C SER A 298 15.93 -3.72 -1.92
N TYR A 299 15.61 -3.17 -3.09
CA TYR A 299 16.55 -3.05 -4.19
C TYR A 299 17.84 -2.32 -3.78
N ASP A 300 18.96 -2.83 -4.28
CA ASP A 300 20.31 -2.24 -4.22
C ASP A 300 21.07 -2.59 -5.51
N ASN A 301 22.15 -1.88 -5.80
CA ASN A 301 23.00 -2.08 -6.97
C ASN A 301 23.60 -3.51 -7.05
N SER A 302 23.76 -4.20 -5.92
CA SER A 302 24.20 -5.60 -5.88
C SER A 302 23.25 -6.54 -6.65
N VAL A 303 21.95 -6.24 -6.67
CA VAL A 303 20.94 -7.01 -7.41
C VAL A 303 21.20 -6.90 -8.91
N LYS A 304 21.43 -5.68 -9.40
CA LYS A 304 21.76 -5.43 -10.81
C LYS A 304 23.04 -6.17 -11.23
N THR A 305 24.08 -6.11 -10.41
CA THR A 305 25.34 -6.84 -10.67
C THR A 305 25.11 -8.35 -10.75
N LYS A 306 24.31 -8.91 -9.84
CA LYS A 306 23.99 -10.35 -9.85
C LYS A 306 23.14 -10.74 -11.05
N LEU A 307 22.11 -9.98 -11.40
CA LEU A 307 21.29 -10.24 -12.60
C LEU A 307 22.14 -10.21 -13.87
N ASN A 308 23.03 -9.24 -14.00
CA ASN A 308 23.98 -9.16 -15.11
C ASN A 308 24.93 -10.37 -15.15
N SER A 309 25.40 -10.87 -13.99
CA SER A 309 26.23 -12.08 -13.92
C SER A 309 25.51 -13.35 -14.38
N LEU A 310 24.18 -13.36 -14.28
CA LEU A 310 23.31 -14.42 -14.80
C LEU A 310 22.95 -14.22 -16.28
N GLY A 311 23.46 -13.17 -16.93
CA GLY A 311 23.15 -12.81 -18.32
C GLY A 311 21.78 -12.13 -18.51
N LEU A 312 21.14 -11.70 -17.42
CA LEU A 312 19.81 -11.09 -17.43
C LEU A 312 19.90 -9.57 -17.27
N LYS A 313 18.93 -8.86 -17.84
CA LYS A 313 18.78 -7.41 -17.65
C LYS A 313 17.98 -7.14 -16.38
N SER A 314 18.38 -6.13 -15.61
CA SER A 314 17.61 -5.69 -14.45
C SER A 314 16.29 -5.05 -14.91
N PRO A 315 15.12 -5.59 -14.53
CA PRO A 315 13.85 -4.95 -14.82
C PRO A 315 13.70 -3.69 -13.94
N LEU A 316 12.97 -2.71 -14.48
CA LEU A 316 12.58 -1.48 -13.79
C LEU A 316 11.06 -1.48 -13.72
N TYR A 317 10.53 -1.45 -12.50
CA TYR A 317 9.12 -1.29 -12.25
C TYR A 317 8.86 0.12 -11.76
N ASP A 318 7.74 0.70 -12.19
CA ASP A 318 7.21 1.93 -11.65
C ASP A 318 5.82 1.65 -11.10
N TYR A 319 5.47 2.30 -10.00
CA TYR A 319 4.14 2.18 -9.43
C TYR A 319 3.15 2.99 -10.29
N GLU A 320 2.23 2.30 -10.94
CA GLU A 320 1.15 2.96 -11.68
C GLU A 320 0.00 3.31 -10.74
N TYR A 321 -0.20 4.61 -10.50
CA TYR A 321 -1.36 5.08 -9.76
C TYR A 321 -2.63 4.90 -10.55
N ARG A 322 -3.72 4.58 -9.84
CA ARG A 322 -5.04 4.64 -10.46
C ARG A 322 -5.27 6.06 -10.98
N PRO A 323 -5.68 6.23 -12.25
CA PRO A 323 -5.92 7.55 -12.78
C PRO A 323 -7.00 8.24 -11.94
N ALA A 324 -6.81 9.53 -11.68
CA ALA A 324 -7.80 10.32 -10.97
C ALA A 324 -9.16 10.23 -11.67
N LEU A 325 -10.23 10.03 -10.91
CA LEU A 325 -11.58 10.01 -11.46
C LEU A 325 -11.92 11.40 -11.99
N LYS A 326 -12.11 11.51 -13.31
CA LYS A 326 -12.46 12.75 -14.00
C LYS A 326 -13.96 12.74 -14.35
N PRO A 327 -14.70 13.83 -14.13
CA PRO A 327 -16.07 13.95 -14.62
C PRO A 327 -16.07 14.09 -16.15
N ASP A 328 -17.16 13.70 -16.82
CA ASP A 328 -17.30 13.87 -18.27
C ASP A 328 -17.11 15.33 -18.69
N GLN A 329 -16.37 15.55 -19.78
CA GLN A 329 -16.12 16.88 -20.32
C GLN A 329 -17.43 17.49 -20.84
N ARG A 330 -17.73 18.69 -20.36
CA ARG A 330 -18.84 19.54 -20.82
C ARG A 330 -18.32 20.78 -21.53
N GLU A 331 -19.04 21.26 -22.52
CA GLU A 331 -18.73 22.53 -23.21
C GLU A 331 -18.75 23.71 -22.23
N PHE A 332 -19.72 23.70 -21.31
CA PHE A 332 -19.85 24.70 -20.25
C PHE A 332 -19.88 24.01 -18.88
N PRO A 333 -18.78 24.05 -18.11
CA PRO A 333 -18.74 23.60 -16.72
C PRO A 333 -19.85 24.24 -15.89
N GLU A 334 -20.45 23.47 -14.96
CA GLU A 334 -21.50 24.01 -14.08
C GLU A 334 -20.95 25.10 -13.15
N LYS A 335 -19.73 24.89 -12.64
CA LYS A 335 -18.99 25.87 -11.86
C LYS A 335 -17.92 26.51 -12.76
N PRO A 336 -17.70 27.83 -12.69
CA PRO A 336 -16.64 28.48 -13.44
C PRO A 336 -15.28 27.88 -13.02
N GLN A 337 -14.66 27.15 -13.94
CA GLN A 337 -13.33 26.59 -13.75
C GLN A 337 -12.29 27.43 -14.51
N PRO A 338 -11.06 27.51 -14.00
CA PRO A 338 -9.87 27.83 -14.80
C PRO A 338 -9.89 27.13 -16.16
N PHE A 339 -9.87 27.88 -17.27
CA PHE A 339 -9.98 27.26 -18.60
C PHE A 339 -8.78 26.35 -18.89
N ASP A 340 -7.60 26.72 -18.42
CA ASP A 340 -6.37 25.97 -18.59
C ASP A 340 -6.42 24.67 -17.80
N LEU A 341 -6.72 24.73 -16.50
CA LEU A 341 -6.82 23.50 -15.69
C LEU A 341 -7.96 22.60 -16.15
N TYR A 342 -9.07 23.19 -16.59
CA TYR A 342 -10.20 22.42 -17.08
C TYR A 342 -9.87 21.70 -18.39
N LEU A 343 -9.26 22.39 -19.36
CA LEU A 343 -8.89 21.77 -20.63
C LEU A 343 -7.73 20.78 -20.45
N ASP A 344 -6.71 21.12 -19.66
CA ASP A 344 -5.58 20.25 -19.38
C ASP A 344 -5.99 18.96 -18.65
N MET A 345 -7.06 18.99 -17.84
CA MET A 345 -7.61 17.78 -17.23
C MET A 345 -8.02 16.72 -18.26
N TYR A 346 -8.42 17.13 -19.47
CA TYR A 346 -8.85 16.22 -20.54
C TYR A 346 -7.82 16.04 -21.65
N ARG A 347 -6.70 16.77 -21.59
CA ARG A 347 -5.57 16.55 -22.51
C ARG A 347 -4.80 15.29 -22.10
N ASP A 348 -4.02 14.77 -23.05
CA ASP A 348 -3.07 13.70 -22.74
C ASP A 348 -2.03 14.21 -21.73
N SER A 349 -1.79 13.45 -20.67
CA SER A 349 -0.93 13.89 -19.56
C SER A 349 0.51 14.11 -20.04
N LYS A 350 0.97 13.27 -20.98
CA LYS A 350 2.32 13.32 -21.54
C LYS A 350 2.59 14.61 -22.31
N GLU A 351 1.60 15.12 -23.04
CA GLU A 351 1.73 16.38 -23.76
C GLU A 351 1.85 17.55 -22.79
N VAL A 352 1.00 17.57 -21.76
CA VAL A 352 0.99 18.60 -20.72
C VAL A 352 2.32 18.60 -19.94
N GLU A 353 2.81 17.43 -19.54
CA GLU A 353 4.10 17.27 -18.86
C GLU A 353 5.27 17.74 -19.74
N LYS A 354 5.26 17.40 -21.03
CA LYS A 354 6.28 17.84 -21.98
C LYS A 354 6.32 19.36 -22.12
N GLU A 355 5.17 20.02 -22.28
CA GLU A 355 5.08 21.48 -22.36
C GLU A 355 5.60 22.16 -21.08
N ILE A 356 5.28 21.60 -19.91
CA ILE A 356 5.76 22.10 -18.62
C ILE A 356 7.27 21.90 -18.49
N LEU A 357 7.80 20.75 -18.91
CA LEU A 357 9.23 20.45 -18.86
C LEU A 357 10.02 21.38 -19.78
N GLU A 358 9.59 21.54 -21.04
CA GLU A 358 10.22 22.47 -21.99
C GLU A 358 10.26 23.89 -21.44
N LYS A 359 9.17 24.32 -20.79
CA LYS A 359 9.10 25.62 -20.14
C LYS A 359 10.07 25.73 -18.95
N ARG A 360 10.11 24.76 -18.04
CA ARG A 360 11.08 24.74 -16.92
C ARG A 360 12.52 24.76 -17.42
N LEU A 361 12.83 23.98 -18.45
CA LEU A 361 14.16 23.97 -19.07
C LEU A 361 14.50 25.32 -19.73
N SER A 362 13.52 26.03 -20.28
CA SER A 362 13.74 27.38 -20.81
C SER A 362 14.10 28.41 -19.73
N GLU A 363 13.56 28.22 -18.51
CA GLU A 363 13.85 29.07 -17.34
C GLU A 363 15.25 28.79 -16.77
N ILE A 364 15.68 27.52 -16.74
CA ILE A 364 16.99 27.09 -16.22
C ILE A 364 18.17 27.55 -17.10
N LYS A 365 17.95 27.81 -18.39
CA LYS A 365 19.00 28.24 -19.35
C LYS A 365 19.56 29.65 -19.10
N LEU A 366 19.10 30.36 -18.08
CA LEU A 366 19.61 31.67 -17.70
C LEU A 366 20.62 31.46 -16.56
N ASP A 367 21.91 31.71 -16.82
CA ASP A 367 23.02 31.46 -15.87
C ASP A 367 22.90 32.22 -14.54
N ASN A 368 21.98 33.20 -14.43
CA ASN A 368 21.70 33.97 -13.22
C ASN A 368 20.20 34.22 -13.06
N VAL A 369 19.42 33.20 -12.66
CA VAL A 369 18.04 33.41 -12.19
C VAL A 369 18.08 33.68 -10.69
N GLU A 370 17.95 34.94 -10.28
CA GLU A 370 17.64 35.26 -8.89
C GLU A 370 16.18 34.90 -8.61
N GLU A 371 15.94 34.02 -7.62
CA GLU A 371 14.60 33.74 -7.16
C GLU A 371 13.96 35.03 -6.62
N PRO A 372 12.76 35.41 -7.07
CA PRO A 372 12.11 36.61 -6.57
C PRO A 372 11.82 36.45 -5.07
N LYS A 373 12.20 37.46 -4.27
CA LYS A 373 11.97 37.50 -2.81
C LYS A 373 10.52 37.19 -2.39
N TRP A 374 9.57 37.50 -3.26
CA TRP A 374 8.15 37.19 -3.08
C TRP A 374 7.60 36.47 -4.31
N ILE A 375 6.84 35.41 -4.09
CA ILE A 375 6.17 34.62 -5.14
C ILE A 375 5.22 35.50 -5.96
N ASP A 376 4.35 36.25 -5.28
CA ASP A 376 3.51 37.28 -5.88
C ASP A 376 3.74 38.61 -5.14
N PRO A 377 4.56 39.52 -5.69
CA PRO A 377 4.82 40.83 -5.08
C PRO A 377 3.53 41.65 -4.84
N ASP A 378 2.50 41.43 -5.66
CA ASP A 378 1.24 42.17 -5.66
C ASP A 378 0.04 41.28 -5.28
N TYR A 379 0.24 40.26 -4.43
CA TYR A 379 -0.76 39.25 -4.06
C TYR A 379 -2.16 39.82 -3.77
N VAL A 380 -2.23 40.90 -2.98
CA VAL A 380 -3.51 41.51 -2.58
C VAL A 380 -4.24 42.14 -3.77
N GLU A 381 -3.51 42.74 -4.70
CA GLU A 381 -4.09 43.33 -5.91
C GLU A 381 -4.45 42.27 -6.94
N ASN A 382 -3.55 41.31 -7.15
CA ASN A 382 -3.73 40.21 -8.08
C ASN A 382 -4.91 39.33 -7.69
N LYS A 383 -5.11 39.06 -6.40
CA LYS A 383 -6.29 38.36 -5.88
C LYS A 383 -7.62 39.10 -6.16
N LYS A 384 -7.60 40.43 -6.27
CA LYS A 384 -8.79 41.24 -6.55
C LYS A 384 -9.04 41.45 -8.04
N LYS A 385 -7.97 41.61 -8.83
CA LYS A 385 -8.01 41.99 -10.25
C LYS A 385 -8.00 40.78 -11.19
N LEU A 386 -7.19 39.76 -10.88
CA LEU A 386 -7.05 38.60 -11.74
C LEU A 386 -8.19 37.62 -11.51
N PRO A 387 -8.69 36.97 -12.57
CA PRO A 387 -9.50 35.78 -12.42
C PRO A 387 -8.79 34.76 -11.53
N ALA A 388 -9.56 34.04 -10.71
CA ALA A 388 -9.01 33.07 -9.75
C ALA A 388 -8.02 32.07 -10.38
N TRP A 389 -8.21 31.72 -11.66
CA TRP A 389 -7.33 30.84 -12.41
C TRP A 389 -5.97 31.43 -12.74
N LEU A 390 -5.93 32.71 -13.14
CA LEU A 390 -4.71 33.39 -13.54
C LEU A 390 -3.85 33.67 -12.30
N HIS A 391 -4.50 34.02 -11.18
CA HIS A 391 -3.85 34.16 -9.89
C HIS A 391 -3.32 32.80 -9.36
N ALA A 392 -4.12 31.73 -9.44
CA ALA A 392 -3.67 30.39 -9.06
C ALA A 392 -2.46 29.92 -9.91
N LYS A 393 -2.47 30.18 -11.21
CA LYS A 393 -1.35 29.87 -12.12
C LYS A 393 -0.07 30.62 -11.78
N ILE A 394 -0.15 31.86 -11.29
CA ILE A 394 1.01 32.64 -10.83
C ILE A 394 1.64 31.99 -9.58
N LEU A 395 0.80 31.51 -8.65
CA LEU A 395 1.24 30.84 -7.43
C LEU A 395 1.82 29.44 -7.73
N GLU A 396 1.14 28.65 -8.57
CA GLU A 396 1.53 27.30 -8.96
C GLU A 396 2.84 27.27 -9.78
N ARG A 397 3.05 28.22 -10.69
CA ARG A 397 4.29 28.34 -11.49
C ARG A 397 5.55 28.58 -10.65
N LYS A 398 5.40 29.07 -9.42
CA LYS A 398 6.49 29.46 -8.54
C LYS A 398 6.58 28.57 -7.28
N GLY A 399 5.96 27.39 -7.32
CA GLY A 399 6.19 26.32 -6.34
C GLY A 399 5.35 26.37 -5.05
N VAL A 400 4.28 27.17 -4.98
CA VAL A 400 3.41 27.22 -3.79
C VAL A 400 2.07 26.52 -4.04
N GLY A 401 1.84 25.45 -3.28
CA GLY A 401 0.64 24.59 -3.35
C GLY A 401 0.99 23.16 -3.79
N HIS A 402 0.01 22.24 -3.76
CA HIS A 402 0.14 20.99 -4.49
C HIS A 402 0.27 21.34 -5.97
N GLY A 403 1.42 21.04 -6.59
CA GLY A 403 1.55 21.17 -8.03
C GLY A 403 0.44 20.34 -8.68
N LYS A 404 -0.56 20.95 -9.31
CA LYS A 404 -1.63 20.19 -10.00
C LYS A 404 -1.10 19.34 -11.16
N TYR A 405 0.12 19.63 -11.60
CA TYR A 405 0.89 18.82 -12.54
C TYR A 405 2.05 18.06 -11.86
N HIS A 406 1.95 17.78 -10.55
CA HIS A 406 2.52 16.53 -10.06
C HIS A 406 1.57 15.43 -10.55
N ASN A 407 1.86 14.94 -11.75
CA ASN A 407 1.62 13.52 -12.05
C ASN A 407 2.71 12.66 -11.39
N ASP A 408 3.40 13.18 -10.38
CA ASP A 408 4.09 12.38 -9.39
C ASP A 408 3.00 11.62 -8.65
N VAL A 409 2.70 10.44 -9.18
CA VAL A 409 3.01 9.19 -8.49
C VAL A 409 3.37 9.45 -7.01
N GLN A 410 2.32 9.46 -6.17
CA GLN A 410 2.31 9.06 -4.76
C GLN A 410 3.46 8.16 -4.32
#